data_AF-A0A562RPB2-F1
#
_entry.id   AF-A0A562RPB2-F1
#
_cell.length_a   1.000
_cell.length_b   1.000
_cell.length_c   1.000
_cell.angle_alpha   90.00
_cell.angle_beta   90.00
_cell.angle_gamma   90.00
#
_symmetry.space_group_name_H-M   'P 1'
#
loop_
_entity.id
_entity.type
_entity.pdbx_description
1 polymer ?
#
loop_
_entity_poly.entity_id
_entity_poly.type
_entity_poly.pdbx_seq_one_letter_code
_entity_poly.pdbx_strand_id
1 'polypeptide(L)'
;MALNIGMMRIPLTTRFGELLIENGLASPAQVSLALARQEDLRLQNQNIRIGELLHKECGIDKKAMENLFRTDIFRQILMRLRMLISEEADLPKALSCIPIQARITGEGDEGLQGEADFQILLPGKQEQAFSLCLTFDFRFSDHSTTIDLPEAIDQIKKGLHEAMDIPVTEQEQIGLPIDNLRSLPPETEDT
;
A
#
# COMPACT_ATOMS: atom_id res chain seq x y z
N MET A 1 30.30 7.01 1.06
CA MET A 1 29.60 5.73 0.81
C MET A 1 28.93 5.33 2.12
N ALA A 2 27.68 5.75 2.32
CA ALA A 2 26.93 5.40 3.50
C ALA A 2 26.42 3.96 3.33
N LEU A 3 26.68 3.10 4.31
CA LEU A 3 26.12 1.75 4.34
C LEU A 3 24.59 1.86 4.52
N ASN A 4 23.86 1.20 3.62
CA ASN A 4 22.41 0.99 3.63
C ASN A 4 21.98 0.12 4.83
N ILE A 5 22.20 0.58 6.06
CA ILE A 5 21.72 -0.08 7.27
C ILE A 5 20.28 0.36 7.47
N GLY A 6 19.33 -0.44 6.98
CA GLY A 6 17.89 -0.23 7.20
C GLY A 6 17.01 -0.67 6.04
N MET A 7 17.53 -0.65 4.81
CA MET A 7 16.78 -1.05 3.63
C MET A 7 16.62 -2.58 3.54
N MET A 8 15.38 -3.06 3.60
CA MET A 8 15.06 -4.47 3.37
C MET A 8 14.75 -4.72 1.89
N ARG A 9 15.37 -5.77 1.34
CA ARG A 9 15.10 -6.25 -0.01
C ARG A 9 14.07 -7.37 0.04
N ILE A 10 12.98 -7.20 -0.70
CA ILE A 10 11.84 -8.11 -0.75
C ILE A 10 11.77 -8.66 -2.19
N PRO A 11 12.02 -9.97 -2.41
CA PRO A 11 11.83 -10.57 -3.72
C PRO A 11 10.32 -10.62 -4.05
N LEU A 12 9.97 -10.20 -5.26
CA LEU A 12 8.65 -10.48 -5.82
C LEU A 12 8.67 -11.93 -6.28
N THR A 13 8.11 -12.79 -5.43
CA THR A 13 8.11 -14.25 -5.64
C THR A 13 7.10 -14.68 -6.70
N THR A 14 6.14 -13.81 -7.03
CA THR A 14 5.14 -14.09 -8.04
C THR A 14 5.74 -13.93 -9.44
N ARG A 15 5.74 -15.01 -10.23
CA ARG A 15 6.13 -14.93 -11.63
C ARG A 15 5.08 -14.14 -12.39
N PHE A 16 5.50 -13.03 -13.01
CA PHE A 16 4.57 -12.11 -13.67
C PHE A 16 3.64 -12.79 -14.70
N GLY A 17 4.14 -13.79 -15.44
CA GLY A 17 3.32 -14.59 -16.35
C GLY A 17 2.21 -15.40 -15.66
N GLU A 18 2.48 -15.99 -14.49
CA GLU A 18 1.49 -16.73 -13.70
C GLU A 18 0.43 -15.77 -13.15
N LEU A 19 0.87 -14.61 -12.64
CA LEU A 19 -0.02 -13.55 -12.15
C LEU A 19 -1.01 -13.09 -13.25
N LEU A 20 -0.53 -12.90 -14.48
CA LEU A 20 -1.38 -12.53 -15.63
C LEU A 20 -2.43 -13.61 -15.95
N ILE A 21 -2.05 -14.88 -15.85
CA ILE A 21 -2.93 -16.02 -16.12
C ILE A 21 -4.01 -16.15 -15.04
N GLU A 22 -3.62 -16.08 -13.77
CA GLU A 22 -4.53 -16.17 -12.63
C GLU A 22 -5.59 -15.07 -12.63
N ASN A 23 -5.22 -13.87 -13.10
CA ASN A 23 -6.13 -12.72 -13.20
C ASN A 23 -6.89 -12.67 -14.54
N GLY A 24 -6.77 -13.69 -15.39
CA GLY A 24 -7.46 -13.78 -16.67
C GLY A 24 -7.03 -12.71 -17.69
N LEU A 25 -5.89 -12.04 -17.46
CA LEU A 25 -5.35 -11.02 -18.37
C LEU A 25 -4.59 -11.64 -19.54
N ALA A 26 -4.07 -12.86 -19.37
CA ALA A 26 -3.39 -13.60 -20.42
C ALA A 26 -3.74 -15.09 -20.35
N SER A 27 -3.78 -15.74 -21.50
CA SER A 27 -3.76 -17.20 -21.58
C SER A 27 -2.32 -17.74 -21.49
N PRO A 28 -2.12 -18.99 -21.05
CA PRO A 28 -0.80 -19.63 -21.10
C PRO A 28 -0.17 -19.57 -22.49
N ALA A 29 -0.96 -19.72 -23.56
CA ALA A 29 -0.49 -19.65 -24.94
C ALA A 29 0.06 -18.26 -25.30
N GLN A 30 -0.59 -17.17 -24.86
CA GLN A 30 -0.11 -15.81 -25.08
C GLN A 30 1.21 -15.56 -24.34
N VAL A 31 1.33 -16.02 -23.09
CA VAL A 31 2.58 -15.90 -22.33
C VAL A 31 3.71 -16.68 -22.99
N SER A 32 3.46 -17.92 -23.43
CA SER A 32 4.45 -18.72 -24.14
C SER A 32 4.87 -18.11 -25.47
N LEU A 33 3.93 -17.56 -26.25
CA LEU A 33 4.22 -16.87 -27.50
C LEU A 33 5.12 -15.65 -27.28
N ALA A 34 4.78 -14.81 -26.31
CA ALA A 34 5.56 -13.62 -25.99
C ALA A 34 6.98 -13.98 -25.51
N LEU A 35 7.14 -15.05 -24.71
CA LEU A 35 8.45 -15.52 -24.25
C LEU A 35 9.30 -16.08 -25.40
N ALA A 36 8.71 -16.89 -26.29
CA ALA A 36 9.41 -17.41 -27.47
C ALA A 36 9.88 -16.25 -28.36
N ARG A 37 9.03 -15.24 -28.54
CA ARG A 37 9.38 -14.05 -29.31
C ARG A 37 10.49 -13.23 -28.65
N GLN A 38 10.45 -13.07 -27.33
CA GLN A 38 11.49 -12.36 -26.60
C GLN A 38 12.85 -13.02 -26.80
N GLU A 39 12.91 -14.36 -26.79
CA GLU A 39 14.13 -15.11 -27.03
C GLU A 39 14.63 -14.95 -28.48
N ASP A 40 13.75 -15.05 -29.47
CA ASP A 40 14.10 -14.83 -30.89
C ASP A 40 14.69 -13.42 -31.12
N LEU A 41 14.13 -12.41 -30.45
CA LEU A 41 14.60 -11.03 -30.54
C LEU A 41 15.92 -10.84 -29.78
N ARG A 42 16.10 -11.50 -28.64
CA ARG A 42 17.36 -11.52 -27.89
C ARG A 42 18.50 -12.10 -28.74
N LEU A 43 18.24 -13.17 -29.49
CA LEU A 43 19.20 -13.75 -30.44
C LEU A 43 19.57 -12.80 -31.59
N GLN A 44 18.71 -11.82 -31.89
CA GLN A 44 18.94 -10.75 -32.86
C GLN A 44 19.54 -9.48 -32.24
N ASN A 45 20.03 -9.54 -30.99
CA ASN A 45 20.52 -8.41 -30.20
C ASN A 45 19.47 -7.31 -29.97
N GLN A 46 18.18 -7.66 -29.98
CA GLN A 46 17.09 -6.76 -29.61
C GLN A 46 16.59 -7.10 -28.21
N ASN A 47 16.80 -6.19 -27.26
CA ASN A 47 16.29 -6.33 -25.90
C ASN A 47 14.94 -5.62 -25.78
N ILE A 48 13.85 -6.37 -25.96
CA ILE A 48 12.50 -5.89 -25.72
C ILE A 48 11.97 -6.44 -24.39
N ARG A 49 11.25 -5.61 -23.63
CA ARG A 49 10.61 -6.02 -22.38
C ARG A 49 9.43 -6.94 -22.69
N ILE A 50 9.28 -8.03 -21.92
CA ILE A 50 8.20 -9.00 -22.11
C ILE A 50 6.79 -8.35 -22.04
N GLY A 51 6.62 -7.37 -21.16
CA GLY A 51 5.36 -6.60 -21.05
C GLY A 51 5.00 -5.84 -22.33
N GLU A 52 6.00 -5.39 -23.10
CA GLU A 52 5.74 -4.77 -24.40
C GLU A 52 5.29 -5.78 -25.45
N LEU A 53 5.86 -6.99 -25.45
CA LEU A 53 5.45 -8.06 -26.36
C LEU A 53 4.03 -8.54 -26.04
N LEU A 54 3.72 -8.72 -24.75
CA LEU A 54 2.39 -9.06 -24.28
C LEU A 54 1.35 -8.01 -24.70
N HIS A 55 1.71 -6.73 -24.67
CA HIS A 55 0.84 -5.68 -25.17
C HIS A 55 0.71 -5.69 -26.70
N LYS A 56 1.83 -5.60 -27.42
CA LYS A 56 1.88 -5.38 -28.88
C LYS A 56 1.43 -6.60 -29.67
N GLU A 57 1.81 -7.80 -29.24
CA GLU A 57 1.59 -9.03 -30.00
C GLU A 57 0.42 -9.86 -29.45
N CYS A 58 0.17 -9.82 -28.14
CA CYS A 58 -0.91 -10.58 -27.52
C CYS A 58 -2.17 -9.74 -27.22
N GLY A 59 -2.14 -8.42 -27.46
CA GLY A 59 -3.28 -7.52 -27.28
C GLY A 59 -3.65 -7.30 -25.81
N ILE A 60 -2.74 -7.58 -24.87
CA ILE A 60 -3.02 -7.44 -23.44
C ILE A 60 -3.05 -5.96 -23.08
N ASP A 61 -4.05 -5.54 -22.31
CA ASP A 61 -4.20 -4.15 -21.89
C ASP A 61 -3.04 -3.72 -20.99
N LYS A 62 -2.31 -2.69 -21.42
CA LYS A 62 -1.11 -2.19 -20.72
C LYS A 62 -1.45 -1.69 -19.32
N LYS A 63 -2.58 -0.99 -19.17
CA LYS A 63 -3.01 -0.42 -17.89
C LYS A 63 -3.40 -1.52 -16.90
N ALA A 64 -4.04 -2.58 -17.36
CA ALA A 64 -4.36 -3.75 -16.55
C ALA A 64 -3.09 -4.46 -16.06
N MET A 65 -2.08 -4.63 -16.92
CA MET A 65 -0.78 -5.19 -16.52
C MET A 65 -0.07 -4.32 -15.47
N GLU A 66 -0.04 -3.00 -15.67
CA GLU A 66 0.54 -2.06 -14.71
C GLU A 66 -0.18 -2.09 -13.36
N ASN A 67 -1.52 -2.13 -13.36
CA ASN A 67 -2.32 -2.22 -12.13
C ASN A 67 -2.07 -3.52 -11.38
N LEU A 68 -1.99 -4.63 -12.11
CA LEU A 68 -1.72 -5.94 -11.53
C LEU A 68 -0.32 -5.99 -10.91
N PHE A 69 0.67 -5.43 -11.60
CA PHE A 69 2.03 -5.29 -11.08
C PHE A 69 2.08 -4.43 -9.80
N ARG A 70 1.40 -3.28 -9.79
CA ARG A 70 1.29 -2.42 -8.58
C ARG A 70 0.63 -3.14 -7.41
N THR A 71 -0.38 -3.97 -7.70
CA THR A 71 -1.10 -4.76 -6.70
C THR A 71 -0.20 -5.83 -6.08
N ASP A 72 0.63 -6.49 -6.88
CA ASP A 72 1.58 -7.49 -6.37
C ASP A 72 2.68 -6.86 -5.51
N ILE A 73 3.26 -5.73 -5.94
CA ILE A 73 4.16 -4.92 -5.09
C ILE A 73 3.48 -4.68 -3.75
N PHE A 74 2.29 -4.09 -3.77
CA PHE A 74 1.54 -3.76 -2.58
C PHE A 74 1.34 -4.92 -1.63
N ARG A 75 0.96 -6.08 -2.17
CA ARG A 75 0.74 -7.29 -1.38
C ARG A 75 2.03 -7.70 -0.67
N GLN A 76 3.16 -7.68 -1.36
CA GLN A 76 4.46 -8.03 -0.75
C GLN A 76 4.88 -7.03 0.33
N ILE A 77 4.73 -5.72 0.08
CA ILE A 77 5.00 -4.67 1.09
C ILE A 77 4.15 -4.90 2.33
N LEU A 78 2.83 -5.07 2.13
CA LEU A 78 1.87 -5.26 3.21
C LEU A 78 2.16 -6.51 4.03
N MET A 79 2.50 -7.64 3.38
CA MET A 79 2.86 -8.87 4.07
C MET A 79 4.10 -8.67 4.94
N ARG A 80 5.12 -7.98 4.44
CA ARG A 80 6.36 -7.73 5.19
C ARG A 80 6.14 -6.77 6.35
N LEU A 81 5.37 -5.71 6.13
CA LEU A 81 4.99 -4.76 7.16
C LEU A 81 4.20 -5.45 8.30
N ARG A 82 3.24 -6.33 7.97
CA ARG A 82 2.49 -7.09 8.98
C ARG A 82 3.36 -8.01 9.81
N MET A 83 4.29 -8.72 9.17
CA MET A 83 5.27 -9.56 9.88
C MET A 83 6.10 -8.72 10.85
N LEU A 84 6.63 -7.60 10.38
CA LEU A 84 7.46 -6.71 11.18
C LEU A 84 6.71 -6.14 12.39
N ILE A 85 5.47 -5.66 12.20
CA ILE A 85 4.60 -5.19 13.29
C ILE A 85 4.36 -6.30 14.33
N SER A 86 4.22 -7.55 13.89
CA SER A 86 3.98 -8.68 14.80
C SER A 86 5.20 -9.09 15.63
N GLU A 87 6.40 -8.81 15.12
CA GLU A 87 7.69 -9.10 15.76
C GLU A 87 8.14 -7.97 16.70
N GLU A 88 7.66 -6.74 16.48
CA GLU A 88 8.01 -5.56 17.28
C GLU A 88 7.29 -5.55 18.64
N ALA A 89 8.05 -5.58 19.73
CA ALA A 89 7.50 -5.73 21.09
C ALA A 89 6.65 -4.53 21.53
N ASP A 90 7.00 -3.32 21.07
CA ASP A 90 6.36 -2.07 21.48
C ASP A 90 5.12 -1.72 20.63
N LEU A 91 4.78 -2.54 19.63
CA LEU A 91 3.63 -2.30 18.76
C LEU A 91 2.42 -3.16 19.14
N PRO A 92 1.19 -2.61 19.05
CA PRO A 92 -0.01 -3.42 19.22
C PRO A 92 -0.11 -4.49 18.13
N LYS A 93 -0.18 -5.75 18.54
CA LYS A 93 -0.28 -6.91 17.62
C LYS A 93 -1.56 -6.93 16.76
N ALA A 94 -2.55 -6.14 17.14
CA ALA A 94 -3.84 -6.04 16.46
C ALA A 94 -3.96 -4.81 15.54
N LEU A 95 -2.86 -4.12 15.22
CA LEU A 95 -2.88 -3.05 14.23
C LEU A 95 -3.33 -3.58 12.87
N SER A 96 -4.29 -2.89 12.27
CA SER A 96 -4.73 -3.19 10.92
C SER A 96 -4.06 -2.23 9.94
N CYS A 97 -3.32 -2.79 9.00
CA CYS A 97 -2.74 -2.05 7.88
C CYS A 97 -3.58 -2.30 6.63
N ILE A 98 -4.13 -1.23 6.07
CA ILE A 98 -5.02 -1.21 4.91
C ILE A 98 -4.30 -0.51 3.76
N PRO A 99 -4.09 -1.16 2.60
CA PRO A 99 -3.52 -0.50 1.44
C PRO A 99 -4.50 0.53 0.86
N ILE A 100 -4.00 1.73 0.52
CA ILE A 100 -4.79 2.80 -0.09
C ILE A 100 -4.46 2.90 -1.60
N GLN A 101 -3.24 3.31 -1.94
CA GLN A 101 -2.81 3.51 -3.33
C GLN A 101 -1.29 3.40 -3.50
N ALA A 102 -0.83 2.91 -4.64
CA ALA A 102 0.58 2.84 -5.00
C ALA A 102 0.77 3.65 -6.26
N ARG A 103 1.68 4.62 -6.17
CA ARG A 103 2.04 5.51 -7.26
C ARG A 103 3.48 5.22 -7.69
N ILE A 104 3.69 5.14 -8.99
CA ILE A 104 5.03 5.15 -9.57
C ILE A 104 5.44 6.61 -9.71
N THR A 105 6.52 6.99 -9.04
CA THR A 105 7.05 8.36 -9.01
C THR A 105 8.23 8.53 -9.97
N GLY A 106 8.88 7.43 -10.35
CA GLY A 106 9.95 7.43 -11.34
C GLY A 106 10.03 6.10 -12.10
N GLU A 107 10.31 6.16 -13.38
CA GLU A 107 10.65 5.00 -14.21
C GLU A 107 12.03 5.22 -14.83
N GLY A 108 12.91 4.25 -14.65
CA GLY A 108 14.24 4.23 -15.24
C GLY A 108 14.51 2.93 -16.01
N ASP A 109 15.70 2.85 -16.59
CA ASP A 109 16.11 1.66 -17.34
C ASP A 109 16.30 0.43 -16.43
N GLU A 110 16.78 0.66 -15.21
CA GLU A 110 17.11 -0.39 -14.25
C GLU A 110 15.96 -0.77 -13.29
N GLY A 111 14.91 0.06 -13.21
CA GLY A 111 13.87 -0.14 -12.22
C GLY A 111 12.76 0.92 -12.19
N LEU A 112 11.91 0.79 -11.18
CA LEU A 112 10.78 1.67 -10.89
C LEU A 112 10.89 2.20 -9.46
N GLN A 113 10.68 3.50 -9.29
CA GLN A 113 10.54 4.13 -8.00
C GLN A 113 9.08 4.47 -7.77
N GLY A 114 8.62 4.30 -6.53
CA GLY A 114 7.25 4.60 -6.18
C GLY A 114 7.02 4.77 -4.70
N GLU A 115 5.78 5.05 -4.38
CA GLU A 115 5.29 5.24 -3.02
C GLU A 115 4.03 4.40 -2.83
N ALA A 116 3.94 3.72 -1.70
CA ALA A 116 2.82 2.92 -1.28
C ALA A 116 2.20 3.54 -0.03
N ASP A 117 0.98 4.02 -0.17
CA ASP A 117 0.20 4.62 0.92
C ASP A 117 -0.63 3.55 1.62
N PHE A 118 -0.57 3.54 2.94
CA PHE A 118 -1.33 2.67 3.82
C PHE A 118 -2.08 3.49 4.87
N GLN A 119 -3.23 2.98 5.30
CA GLN A 119 -3.93 3.45 6.48
C GLN A 119 -3.68 2.48 7.63
N ILE A 120 -3.23 3.00 8.77
CA ILE A 120 -3.05 2.22 10.00
C ILE A 120 -4.23 2.50 10.92
N LEU A 121 -4.99 1.45 11.25
CA LEU A 121 -6.08 1.53 12.21
C LEU A 121 -5.64 1.01 13.57
N LEU A 122 -5.98 1.77 14.60
CA LEU A 122 -5.74 1.40 15.99
C LEU A 122 -6.71 0.31 16.47
N PRO A 123 -6.23 -0.65 17.27
CA PRO A 123 -7.10 -1.68 17.84
C PRO A 123 -8.14 -1.07 18.78
N GLY A 124 -9.41 -1.43 18.59
CA GLY A 124 -10.52 -0.96 19.43
C GLY A 124 -10.99 0.48 19.19
N LYS A 125 -10.33 1.24 18.31
CA LYS A 125 -10.71 2.61 17.93
C LYS A 125 -10.60 2.78 16.42
N GLN A 126 -11.52 2.16 15.68
CA GLN A 126 -11.52 2.20 14.20
C GLN A 126 -11.66 3.61 13.63
N GLU A 127 -12.17 4.57 14.41
CA GLU A 127 -12.26 5.99 14.04
C GLU A 127 -10.91 6.72 14.14
N GLN A 128 -9.93 6.17 14.84
CA GLN A 128 -8.57 6.70 14.91
C GLN A 128 -7.69 5.95 13.91
N ALA A 129 -7.27 6.68 12.88
CA ALA A 129 -6.43 6.18 11.82
C ALA A 129 -5.36 7.20 11.47
N PHE A 130 -4.18 6.74 11.08
CA PHE A 130 -3.14 7.58 10.52
C PHE A 130 -2.58 6.97 9.24
N SER A 131 -1.97 7.82 8.42
CA SER A 131 -1.41 7.42 7.14
C SER A 131 0.07 7.05 7.29
N LEU A 132 0.46 5.99 6.60
CA LEU A 132 1.85 5.54 6.46
C LEU A 132 2.19 5.56 4.98
N CYS A 133 3.24 6.29 4.58
CA CYS A 133 3.73 6.32 3.21
C CYS A 133 5.10 5.66 3.15
N LEU A 134 5.23 4.61 2.34
CA LEU A 134 6.47 3.88 2.16
C LEU A 134 7.00 4.08 0.75
N THR A 135 8.24 4.59 0.65
CA THR A 135 8.95 4.62 -0.62
C THR A 135 9.46 3.23 -0.97
N PHE A 136 9.42 2.90 -2.25
CA PHE A 136 9.91 1.63 -2.74
C PHE A 136 10.73 1.81 -4.03
N ASP A 137 11.77 1.00 -4.17
CA ASP A 137 12.62 0.93 -5.35
C ASP A 137 12.63 -0.52 -5.87
N PHE A 138 11.94 -0.74 -6.99
CA PHE A 138 11.87 -2.03 -7.66
C PHE A 138 12.92 -2.16 -8.75
N ARG A 139 13.69 -3.25 -8.72
CA ARG A 139 14.74 -3.55 -9.68
C ARG A 139 14.32 -4.65 -10.65
N PHE A 140 14.49 -4.39 -11.95
CA PHE A 140 14.16 -5.37 -12.98
C PHE A 140 15.13 -6.55 -13.01
N SER A 141 16.41 -6.32 -12.70
CA SER A 141 17.48 -7.32 -12.82
C SER A 141 17.28 -8.57 -11.96
N ASP A 142 16.63 -8.38 -10.81
CA ASP A 142 16.52 -9.39 -9.77
C ASP A 142 15.08 -9.56 -9.25
N HIS A 143 14.13 -8.83 -9.84
CA HIS A 143 12.72 -8.84 -9.48
C HIS A 143 12.52 -8.62 -7.97
N SER A 144 13.21 -7.64 -7.40
CA SER A 144 13.07 -7.32 -5.98
C SER A 144 12.78 -5.85 -5.75
N THR A 145 12.06 -5.59 -4.67
CA THR A 145 11.74 -4.25 -4.19
C THR A 145 12.52 -3.96 -2.91
N THR A 146 13.07 -2.76 -2.81
CA THR A 146 13.78 -2.28 -1.62
C THR A 146 12.92 -1.25 -0.90
N ILE A 147 12.79 -1.38 0.43
CA ILE A 147 11.94 -0.54 1.28
C ILE A 147 12.66 -0.27 2.60
N ASP A 148 12.48 0.93 3.14
CA ASP A 148 12.93 1.26 4.49
C ASP A 148 11.88 0.84 5.53
N LEU A 149 12.01 -0.40 6.00
CA LEU A 149 11.11 -0.98 6.99
C LEU A 149 11.34 -0.45 8.43
N PRO A 150 12.58 -0.18 8.88
CA PRO A 150 12.82 0.52 10.14
C PRO A 150 12.17 1.90 10.18
N GLU A 151 12.33 2.70 9.13
CA GLU A 151 11.65 4.00 9.00
C GLU A 151 10.12 3.83 9.09
N ALA A 152 9.57 2.76 8.48
CA ALA A 152 8.14 2.44 8.58
C ALA A 152 7.69 2.22 10.03
N ILE A 153 8.49 1.50 10.83
CA ILE A 153 8.19 1.24 12.24
C ILE A 153 8.26 2.51 13.07
N ASP A 154 9.27 3.35 12.84
CA ASP A 154 9.40 4.63 13.54
C ASP A 154 8.22 5.55 13.24
N GLN A 155 7.77 5.60 11.98
CA GLN A 155 6.55 6.32 11.60
C GLN A 155 5.29 5.76 12.27
N ILE A 156 5.17 4.42 12.38
CA ILE A 156 4.06 3.80 13.10
C ILE A 156 4.11 4.15 14.59
N LYS A 157 5.27 4.03 15.25
CA LYS A 157 5.44 4.37 16.67
C LYS A 157 5.07 5.83 16.94
N LYS A 158 5.54 6.74 16.08
CA LYS A 158 5.19 8.16 16.14
C LYS A 158 3.69 8.39 15.96
N GLY A 159 3.08 7.79 14.93
CA GLY A 159 1.63 7.91 14.68
C GLY A 159 0.77 7.36 15.81
N LEU A 160 1.21 6.27 16.46
CA LEU A 160 0.56 5.75 17.66
C LEU A 160 0.64 6.74 18.82
N HIS A 161 1.82 7.30 19.09
CA HIS A 161 2.00 8.28 20.17
C HIS A 161 1.13 9.51 19.93
N GLU A 162 1.13 10.06 18.72
CA GLU A 162 0.30 11.21 18.35
C GLU A 162 -1.20 10.91 18.44
N ALA A 163 -1.65 9.72 18.01
CA ALA A 163 -3.06 9.35 18.08
C ALA A 163 -3.53 9.01 19.51
N MET A 164 -2.63 8.53 20.37
CA MET A 164 -2.90 8.22 21.77
C MET A 164 -2.81 9.44 22.69
N ASP A 165 -2.00 10.44 22.31
CA ASP A 165 -1.84 11.73 23.01
C ASP A 165 -2.94 12.75 22.69
N ILE A 166 -3.88 12.44 21.81
CA ILE A 166 -5.09 13.25 21.67
C ILE A 166 -5.95 12.95 22.92
N PRO A 167 -6.01 13.85 23.93
CA PRO A 167 -7.01 13.71 24.97
C PRO A 167 -8.38 13.72 24.29
N VAL A 168 -9.27 12.86 24.80
CA VAL A 168 -10.70 12.91 24.49
C VAL A 168 -11.27 14.20 25.10
N THR A 169 -10.97 15.33 24.48
CA THR A 169 -11.54 16.65 24.76
C THR A 169 -11.74 17.36 23.44
N GLU A 170 -12.62 16.80 22.61
CA GLU A 170 -13.27 17.53 21.51
C GLU A 170 -14.60 16.86 21.12
N GLN A 171 -15.39 16.45 22.12
CA GLN A 171 -16.84 16.22 21.98
C GLN A 171 -17.71 17.21 22.76
N GLU A 172 -17.12 18.20 23.43
CA GLU A 172 -17.88 19.31 24.04
C GLU A 172 -17.33 20.63 23.56
N GLN A 173 -17.84 21.13 22.42
CA GLN A 173 -18.09 22.56 22.15
C GLN A 173 -18.60 22.75 20.71
N ILE A 174 -19.83 22.30 20.45
CA ILE A 174 -20.74 23.14 19.67
C ILE A 174 -21.67 23.77 20.70
N GLY A 175 -21.23 24.92 21.20
CA GLY A 175 -22.08 25.81 21.97
C GLY A 175 -23.24 26.28 21.10
N LEU A 176 -24.43 25.80 21.41
CA LEU A 176 -25.65 26.60 21.28
C LEU A 176 -26.35 26.53 22.64
N PRO A 177 -26.43 27.63 23.41
CA PRO A 177 -27.27 27.66 24.59
C PRO A 177 -28.72 27.68 24.11
N ILE A 178 -29.43 26.56 24.27
CA ILE A 178 -30.89 26.58 24.21
C ILE A 178 -31.36 27.05 25.59
N ASP A 179 -31.29 28.36 25.81
CA ASP A 179 -32.16 29.01 26.76
C ASP A 179 -33.52 29.27 26.10
N ASN A 180 -34.58 28.90 26.82
CA ASN A 180 -35.98 29.26 26.60
C ASN A 180 -36.79 28.47 25.55
N LEU A 181 -37.11 27.22 25.88
CA LEU A 181 -38.48 26.73 25.66
C LEU A 181 -39.16 26.55 27.01
N ARG A 182 -40.06 27.50 27.29
CA ARG A 182 -41.01 27.53 28.40
C ARG A 182 -41.59 26.15 28.69
N SER A 183 -41.32 25.62 29.87
CA SER A 183 -42.14 24.63 30.54
C SER A 183 -42.49 25.15 31.93
N LEU A 184 -43.60 25.88 32.00
CA LEU A 184 -44.34 26.14 33.24
C LEU A 184 -45.19 24.89 33.54
N PRO A 185 -45.06 24.26 34.72
CA PRO A 185 -46.15 23.57 35.37
C PRO A 185 -46.71 24.45 36.52
N PRO A 186 -47.86 24.06 37.09
CA PRO A 186 -48.94 24.99 37.45
C PRO A 186 -48.80 25.58 38.85
N GLU A 187 -49.18 26.85 38.99
CA GLU A 187 -49.52 27.41 40.30
C GLU A 187 -50.93 26.94 40.71
N THR A 188 -51.01 26.58 41.98
CA THR A 188 -52.19 26.11 42.71
C THR A 188 -53.11 27.27 43.10
N GLU A 189 -54.41 26.96 43.08
CA GLU A 189 -55.60 27.54 43.72
C GLU A 189 -55.51 28.86 44.53
N ASP A 190 -56.45 29.80 44.28
CA ASP A 190 -57.53 30.11 45.23
C ASP A 190 -58.45 31.26 44.74
N THR A 191 -59.70 30.94 44.39
CA THR A 191 -60.94 31.63 44.84
C THR A 191 -62.21 30.91 44.38
#